data_AF-A0AAV0M7A1-F1
#
_entry.id   AF-A0AAV0M7A1-F1
#
_cell.length_a   1.000
_cell.length_b   1.000
_cell.length_c   1.000
_cell.angle_alpha   90.00
_cell.angle_beta   90.00
_cell.angle_gamma   90.00
#
_symmetry.space_group_name_H-M   'P 1'
#
loop_
_entity.id
_entity.type
_entity.pdbx_description
1 polymer ?
#
loop_
_entity_poly.entity_id
_entity_poly.type
_entity_poly.pdbx_seq_one_letter_code
_entity_poly.pdbx_strand_id
1 'polypeptide(L)'
;MVSSGLAALGYQYINLDDAWAERQRDSAGNLVANATTFPAGIKGLADYVHAKGLKLGIYSDAGNLTCSKLQPGSLGYEEQDAKTFASWVSIIEIDFLKYDNCHTDGTSPQVRYPIMSKALLKTGRPIFFSLCEWGVEDPATWGPGVGNSWRTTGDIADNWERMTNRADKNDKWASYAGPGGWNDPDMLEVGNGGMTNEEYRSHFSIWALAKAPLILGCDIRSMDLDTHQI
;
A
#
# COMPACT_ATOMS: atom_id res chain seq x y z
N MET A 1 5.25 -15.86 -5.65
CA MET A 1 6.25 -15.38 -4.66
C MET A 1 7.29 -16.43 -4.30
N VAL A 2 6.96 -17.45 -3.48
CA VAL A 2 7.97 -18.41 -3.00
C VAL A 2 8.46 -19.33 -4.14
N SER A 3 7.54 -20.04 -4.80
CA SER A 3 7.88 -20.98 -5.88
C SER A 3 8.46 -20.29 -7.11
N SER A 4 8.06 -19.04 -7.38
CA SER A 4 8.55 -18.25 -8.51
C SER A 4 9.91 -17.58 -8.26
N GLY A 5 10.52 -17.77 -7.08
CA GLY A 5 11.81 -17.17 -6.72
C GLY A 5 11.76 -15.68 -6.35
N LEU A 6 10.64 -14.97 -6.60
CA LEU A 6 10.48 -13.55 -6.26
C LEU A 6 10.77 -13.24 -4.79
N ALA A 7 10.35 -14.13 -3.88
CA ALA A 7 10.64 -13.96 -2.45
C ALA A 7 12.16 -13.93 -2.16
N ALA A 8 12.94 -14.76 -2.86
CA ALA A 8 14.39 -14.78 -2.73
C ALA A 8 15.07 -13.55 -3.34
N LEU A 9 14.39 -12.85 -4.26
CA LEU A 9 14.84 -11.58 -4.85
C LEU A 9 14.51 -10.36 -3.95
N GLY A 10 13.83 -10.56 -2.82
CA GLY A 10 13.53 -9.52 -1.85
C GLY A 10 12.08 -9.04 -1.83
N TYR A 11 11.23 -9.55 -2.70
CA TYR A 11 9.80 -9.25 -2.64
C TYR A 11 9.14 -10.00 -1.47
N GLN A 12 8.98 -9.29 -0.35
CA GLN A 12 8.56 -9.88 0.92
C GLN A 12 7.12 -9.54 1.34
N TYR A 13 6.52 -8.50 0.77
CA TYR A 13 5.17 -8.03 1.14
C TYR A 13 4.11 -8.57 0.19
N ILE A 14 3.07 -9.19 0.75
CA ILE A 14 1.77 -9.41 0.09
C ILE A 14 0.84 -8.35 0.63
N ASN A 15 0.46 -7.36 -0.18
CA ASN A 15 -0.38 -6.26 0.27
C ASN A 15 -1.81 -6.44 -0.23
N LEU A 16 -2.77 -6.47 0.69
CA LEU A 16 -4.17 -6.27 0.34
C LEU A 16 -4.41 -4.80 0.06
N ASP A 17 -5.13 -4.52 -1.03
CA ASP A 17 -5.64 -3.18 -1.33
C ASP A 17 -7.10 -3.05 -0.84
N ASP A 18 -7.88 -2.13 -1.41
CA ASP A 18 -9.26 -1.90 -1.02
C ASP A 18 -10.16 -3.16 -1.15
N ALA A 19 -11.34 -3.11 -0.52
CA ALA A 19 -12.39 -4.13 -0.54
C ALA A 19 -12.09 -5.46 0.18
N TRP A 20 -11.28 -5.43 1.24
CA TRP A 20 -11.03 -6.59 2.09
C TRP A 20 -12.03 -6.75 3.25
N ALA A 21 -12.65 -5.67 3.69
CA ALA A 21 -13.53 -5.64 4.86
C ALA A 21 -15.02 -5.69 4.50
N GLU A 22 -15.86 -5.97 5.51
CA GLU A 22 -17.30 -5.80 5.45
C GLU A 22 -17.68 -4.33 5.27
N ARG A 23 -18.88 -4.08 4.71
CA ARG A 23 -19.40 -2.72 4.48
C ARG A 23 -19.60 -1.90 5.75
N GLN A 24 -19.69 -2.56 6.89
CA GLN A 24 -19.94 -1.92 8.19
C GLN A 24 -18.97 -2.48 9.23
N ARG A 25 -18.61 -1.62 10.18
CA ARG A 25 -17.91 -2.03 11.41
C ARG A 25 -18.81 -2.93 12.25
N ASP A 26 -18.24 -3.74 13.13
CA ASP A 26 -19.00 -4.48 14.13
C ASP A 26 -19.64 -3.53 15.17
N SER A 27 -20.42 -4.09 16.10
CA SER A 27 -21.07 -3.33 17.17
C SER A 27 -20.09 -2.67 18.15
N ALA A 28 -18.82 -3.09 18.17
CA ALA A 28 -17.76 -2.48 18.95
C ALA A 28 -16.95 -1.44 18.15
N GLY A 29 -17.31 -1.19 16.88
CA GLY A 29 -16.65 -0.23 16.01
C GLY A 29 -15.39 -0.75 15.33
N ASN A 30 -15.11 -2.05 15.35
CA ASN A 30 -13.93 -2.62 14.67
C ASN A 30 -14.20 -2.86 13.19
N LEU A 31 -13.16 -2.73 12.37
CA LEU A 31 -13.17 -3.27 11.00
C LEU A 31 -13.30 -4.80 11.04
N VAL A 32 -14.14 -5.34 10.17
CA VAL A 32 -14.41 -6.78 10.09
C VAL A 32 -14.00 -7.28 8.72
N ALA A 33 -13.22 -8.35 8.66
CA ALA A 33 -12.86 -8.99 7.39
C ALA A 33 -14.11 -9.51 6.67
N ASN A 34 -14.21 -9.34 5.36
CA ASN A 34 -15.32 -9.89 4.62
C ASN A 34 -15.35 -11.42 4.72
N ALA A 35 -16.40 -11.99 5.31
CA ALA A 35 -16.42 -13.43 5.62
C ALA A 35 -16.54 -14.32 4.38
N THR A 36 -16.97 -13.76 3.24
CA THR A 36 -17.07 -14.50 1.97
C THR A 36 -15.71 -14.61 1.29
N THR A 37 -14.94 -13.52 1.25
CA THR A 37 -13.63 -13.49 0.59
C THR A 37 -12.48 -13.88 1.53
N PHE A 38 -12.63 -13.64 2.84
CA PHE A 38 -11.68 -14.00 3.90
C PHE A 38 -12.36 -14.85 4.99
N PRO A 39 -12.76 -16.11 4.68
CA PRO A 39 -13.49 -16.96 5.62
C PRO A 39 -12.68 -17.34 6.88
N ALA A 40 -11.35 -17.28 6.82
CA ALA A 40 -10.46 -17.45 7.97
C ALA A 40 -10.08 -16.12 8.66
N GLY A 41 -10.71 -15.02 8.26
CA GLY A 41 -10.33 -13.66 8.63
C GLY A 41 -8.94 -13.27 8.13
N ILE A 42 -8.54 -12.02 8.42
CA ILE A 42 -7.19 -11.56 8.05
C ILE A 42 -6.13 -12.23 8.95
N LYS A 43 -6.47 -12.66 10.17
CA LYS A 43 -5.56 -13.46 11.01
C LYS A 43 -5.08 -14.72 10.28
N GLY A 44 -6.01 -15.51 9.74
CA GLY A 44 -5.68 -16.76 9.06
C GLY A 44 -4.78 -16.53 7.85
N LEU A 45 -5.01 -15.41 7.13
CA LEU A 45 -4.14 -15.01 6.02
C LEU A 45 -2.75 -14.56 6.52
N ALA A 46 -2.69 -13.76 7.59
CA ALA A 46 -1.44 -13.30 8.19
C ALA A 46 -0.58 -14.50 8.64
N ASP A 47 -1.17 -15.41 9.41
CA ASP A 47 -0.51 -16.64 9.87
C ASP A 47 0.05 -17.44 8.69
N TYR A 48 -0.73 -17.59 7.61
CA TYR A 48 -0.29 -18.30 6.40
C TYR A 48 0.88 -17.59 5.70
N VAL A 49 0.78 -16.27 5.50
CA VAL A 49 1.82 -15.46 4.84
C VAL A 49 3.11 -15.46 5.66
N HIS A 50 3.01 -15.30 6.98
CA HIS A 50 4.15 -15.35 7.91
C HIS A 50 4.79 -16.74 7.96
N ALA A 51 4.01 -17.82 7.91
CA ALA A 51 4.52 -19.18 7.83
C ALA A 51 5.31 -19.46 6.54
N LYS A 52 5.19 -18.60 5.51
CA LYS A 52 6.01 -18.62 4.29
C LYS A 52 7.21 -17.69 4.35
N GLY A 53 7.46 -17.03 5.48
CA GLY A 53 8.54 -16.04 5.64
C GLY A 53 8.28 -14.72 4.92
N LEU A 54 7.02 -14.45 4.57
CA LEU A 54 6.58 -13.22 3.93
C LEU A 54 5.89 -12.32 4.97
N LYS A 55 5.51 -11.11 4.56
CA LYS A 55 4.83 -10.08 5.35
C LYS A 55 3.49 -9.74 4.73
N LEU A 56 2.51 -9.38 5.55
CA LEU A 56 1.17 -9.02 5.10
C LEU A 56 0.92 -7.52 5.26
N GLY A 57 0.50 -6.89 4.17
CA GLY A 57 -0.01 -5.52 4.18
C GLY A 57 -1.53 -5.46 4.09
N ILE A 58 -2.09 -4.38 4.62
CA ILE A 58 -3.50 -4.06 4.55
C ILE A 58 -3.70 -2.63 4.04
N TYR A 59 -4.95 -2.31 3.74
CA TYR A 59 -5.36 -1.01 3.24
C TYR A 59 -6.44 -0.39 4.15
N SER A 60 -6.37 0.92 4.31
CA SER A 60 -7.48 1.73 4.83
C SER A 60 -7.41 3.14 4.21
N ASP A 61 -8.29 4.03 4.64
CA ASP A 61 -8.43 5.39 4.14
C ASP A 61 -8.45 6.40 5.29
N ALA A 62 -7.78 7.54 5.11
CA ALA A 62 -7.87 8.72 5.97
C ALA A 62 -9.20 9.49 5.77
N GLY A 63 -10.30 8.77 5.63
CA GLY A 63 -11.65 9.25 5.37
C GLY A 63 -12.69 8.33 6.01
N ASN A 64 -13.98 8.65 5.80
CA ASN A 64 -15.08 7.89 6.40
C ASN A 64 -15.34 6.55 5.69
N LEU A 65 -15.02 6.47 4.40
CA LEU A 65 -15.14 5.30 3.54
C LEU A 65 -13.87 5.20 2.71
N THR A 66 -13.53 4.00 2.26
CA THR A 66 -12.46 3.82 1.28
C THR A 66 -12.87 4.29 -0.11
N CYS A 67 -11.91 4.47 -1.01
CA CYS A 67 -12.17 4.96 -2.37
C CYS A 67 -13.22 4.15 -3.15
N SER A 68 -13.29 2.83 -2.97
CA SER A 68 -14.32 1.98 -3.59
C SER A 68 -15.71 2.13 -2.95
N LYS A 69 -15.79 2.72 -1.75
CA LYS A 69 -17.00 2.78 -0.89
C LYS A 69 -17.53 1.41 -0.47
N LEU A 70 -16.70 0.37 -0.57
CA LEU A 70 -17.07 -1.00 -0.21
C LEU A 70 -16.81 -1.32 1.26
N GLN A 71 -16.00 -0.51 1.95
CA GLN A 71 -15.72 -0.66 3.37
C GLN A 71 -15.52 0.69 4.07
N PRO A 72 -15.60 0.73 5.42
CA PRO A 72 -15.27 1.91 6.21
C PRO A 72 -13.80 2.31 6.06
N GLY A 73 -13.54 3.62 6.07
CA GLY A 73 -12.21 4.17 6.31
C GLY A 73 -11.93 4.29 7.81
N SER A 74 -10.78 4.85 8.17
CA SER A 74 -10.26 4.92 9.54
C SER A 74 -10.31 6.31 10.17
N LEU A 75 -10.86 7.33 9.49
CA LEU A 75 -10.97 8.67 10.05
C LEU A 75 -11.77 8.67 11.37
N GLY A 76 -11.16 9.13 12.45
CA GLY A 76 -11.73 9.12 13.80
C GLY A 76 -11.67 7.77 14.55
N TYR A 77 -11.15 6.71 13.91
CA TYR A 77 -10.99 5.37 14.48
C TYR A 77 -9.51 4.93 14.50
N GLU A 78 -8.56 5.84 14.29
CA GLU A 78 -7.15 5.52 14.01
C GLU A 78 -6.51 4.72 15.13
N GLU A 79 -6.72 5.10 16.40
CA GLU A 79 -6.19 4.35 17.55
C GLU A 79 -6.80 2.93 17.68
N GLN A 80 -8.07 2.77 17.33
CA GLN A 80 -8.77 1.48 17.40
C GLN A 80 -8.32 0.57 16.25
N ASP A 81 -8.23 1.10 15.05
CA ASP A 81 -7.83 0.36 13.86
C ASP A 81 -6.35 -0.02 13.93
N ALA A 82 -5.47 0.90 14.36
CA ALA A 82 -4.05 0.57 14.57
C ALA A 82 -3.87 -0.57 15.59
N LYS A 83 -4.64 -0.58 16.69
CA LYS A 83 -4.62 -1.70 17.64
C LYS A 83 -5.12 -3.00 17.00
N THR A 84 -6.13 -2.92 16.15
CA THR A 84 -6.67 -4.07 15.41
C THR A 84 -5.62 -4.65 14.47
N PHE A 85 -4.89 -3.80 13.74
CA PHE A 85 -3.80 -4.18 12.83
C PHE A 85 -2.55 -4.70 13.52
N ALA A 86 -2.34 -4.33 14.78
CA ALA A 86 -1.14 -4.70 15.52
C ALA A 86 -1.34 -5.81 16.56
N SER A 87 -2.57 -6.20 16.90
CA SER A 87 -2.81 -7.09 18.04
C SER A 87 -2.22 -8.49 17.82
N TRP A 88 -1.21 -8.81 18.65
CA TRP A 88 -0.48 -10.09 18.73
C TRP A 88 -1.35 -11.24 19.25
N VAL A 89 -2.52 -10.93 19.84
CA VAL A 89 -3.34 -11.89 20.57
C VAL A 89 -4.66 -12.17 19.85
N SER A 90 -4.62 -12.27 18.51
CA SER A 90 -5.61 -13.01 17.68
C SER A 90 -6.52 -12.24 16.73
N ILE A 91 -6.11 -11.10 16.14
CA ILE A 91 -6.95 -10.51 15.08
C ILE A 91 -6.18 -10.31 13.78
N ILE A 92 -5.15 -9.47 13.72
CA ILE A 92 -4.42 -9.25 12.47
C ILE A 92 -2.99 -8.84 12.79
N GLU A 93 -1.99 -9.61 12.37
CA GLU A 93 -0.58 -9.20 12.51
C GLU A 93 -0.11 -8.56 11.20
N ILE A 94 -0.44 -7.29 11.00
CA ILE A 94 -0.06 -6.56 9.79
C ILE A 94 1.36 -5.99 9.92
N ASP A 95 2.06 -5.97 8.79
CA ASP A 95 3.43 -5.45 8.65
C ASP A 95 3.49 -4.16 7.79
N PHE A 96 2.40 -3.83 7.08
CA PHE A 96 2.32 -2.72 6.15
C PHE A 96 0.89 -2.15 6.10
N LEU A 97 0.74 -0.82 6.15
CA LEU A 97 -0.54 -0.13 5.92
C LEU A 97 -0.39 0.84 4.74
N LYS A 98 -1.16 0.61 3.66
CA LYS A 98 -1.50 1.66 2.68
C LYS A 98 -2.67 2.47 3.22
N TYR A 99 -2.54 3.79 3.22
CA TYR A 99 -3.52 4.68 3.82
C TYR A 99 -3.92 5.76 2.83
N ASP A 100 -5.15 5.68 2.33
CA ASP A 100 -5.67 6.46 1.21
C ASP A 100 -6.30 7.79 1.64
N ASN A 101 -6.87 8.54 0.70
CA ASN A 101 -7.30 9.92 0.91
C ASN A 101 -8.69 10.26 0.35
N CYS A 102 -9.56 9.26 0.16
CA CYS A 102 -10.94 9.48 -0.29
C CYS A 102 -11.88 9.86 0.86
N HIS A 103 -13.08 10.36 0.55
CA HIS A 103 -14.18 10.55 1.51
C HIS A 103 -13.81 11.22 2.84
N THR A 104 -12.92 12.22 2.77
CA THR A 104 -12.44 13.00 3.91
C THR A 104 -13.51 14.00 4.37
N ASP A 105 -13.32 14.57 5.55
CA ASP A 105 -14.13 15.67 6.09
C ASP A 105 -13.64 17.07 5.60
N GLY A 106 -12.75 17.10 4.61
CA GLY A 106 -12.12 18.33 4.10
C GLY A 106 -10.89 18.77 4.89
N THR A 107 -10.51 18.07 5.95
CA THR A 107 -9.26 18.37 6.67
C THR A 107 -8.03 17.99 5.84
N SER A 108 -6.97 18.80 5.97
CA SER A 108 -5.72 18.60 5.23
C SER A 108 -5.09 17.23 5.54
N PRO A 109 -4.46 16.56 4.55
CA PRO A 109 -3.69 15.34 4.79
C PRO A 109 -2.56 15.56 5.83
N GLN A 110 -1.98 16.76 5.91
CA GLN A 110 -0.98 17.11 6.92
C GLN A 110 -1.53 17.07 8.36
N VAL A 111 -2.85 17.06 8.53
CA VAL A 111 -3.52 16.88 9.83
C VAL A 111 -3.89 15.42 10.06
N ARG A 112 -4.52 14.77 9.07
CA ARG A 112 -5.06 13.40 9.22
C ARG A 112 -3.98 12.32 9.29
N TYR A 113 -2.98 12.36 8.43
CA TYR A 113 -1.96 11.32 8.35
C TYR A 113 -1.09 11.21 9.60
N PRO A 114 -0.65 12.32 10.25
CA PRO A 114 0.06 12.23 11.53
C PRO A 114 -0.73 11.56 12.66
N ILE A 115 -2.07 11.58 12.62
CA ILE A 115 -2.91 10.90 13.62
C ILE A 115 -2.74 9.38 13.50
N MET A 116 -2.88 8.84 12.29
CA MET A 116 -2.65 7.41 12.03
C MET A 116 -1.20 7.00 12.28
N SER A 117 -0.22 7.82 11.88
CA SER A 117 1.20 7.56 12.17
C SER A 117 1.46 7.38 13.68
N LYS A 118 0.95 8.29 14.52
CA LYS A 118 1.05 8.19 15.98
C LYS A 118 0.34 6.95 16.51
N ALA A 119 -0.84 6.63 15.97
CA ALA A 119 -1.59 5.45 16.36
C ALA A 119 -0.81 4.16 16.09
N LEU A 120 -0.22 4.02 14.90
CA LEU A 120 0.63 2.87 14.54
C LEU A 120 1.86 2.76 15.43
N LEU A 121 2.59 3.86 15.67
CA LEU A 121 3.76 3.88 16.56
C LEU A 121 3.41 3.46 18.00
N LYS A 122 2.25 3.89 18.51
CA LYS A 122 1.75 3.55 19.85
C LYS A 122 1.48 2.05 20.03
N THR A 123 1.31 1.29 18.94
CA THR A 123 1.14 -0.17 19.01
C THR A 123 2.41 -0.91 19.41
N GLY A 124 3.59 -0.28 19.24
CA GLY A 124 4.89 -0.92 19.46
C GLY A 124 5.31 -1.92 18.38
N ARG A 125 4.52 -2.10 17.31
CA ARG A 125 4.91 -2.90 16.14
C ARG A 125 5.48 -2.03 15.02
N PRO A 126 6.51 -2.51 14.30
CA PRO A 126 7.04 -1.83 13.13
C PRO A 126 6.14 -2.07 11.90
N ILE A 127 5.01 -1.38 11.84
CA ILE A 127 4.11 -1.40 10.67
C ILE A 127 4.61 -0.35 9.67
N PHE A 128 4.99 -0.77 8.47
CA PHE A 128 5.39 0.14 7.39
C PHE A 128 4.19 1.01 7.00
N PHE A 129 4.35 2.34 6.98
CA PHE A 129 3.25 3.26 6.72
C PHE A 129 3.41 3.94 5.36
N SER A 130 2.54 3.59 4.41
CA SER A 130 2.51 4.13 3.04
C SER A 130 1.37 5.12 2.87
N LEU A 131 1.72 6.40 2.66
CA LEU A 131 0.77 7.48 2.49
C LEU A 131 0.27 7.52 1.03
N CYS A 132 -1.04 7.55 0.82
CA CYS A 132 -1.66 7.53 -0.51
C CYS A 132 -2.61 8.73 -0.65
N GLU A 133 -2.06 9.95 -0.66
CA GLU A 133 -2.83 11.19 -0.89
C GLU A 133 -2.68 11.79 -2.29
N TRP A 134 -2.01 11.06 -3.19
CA TRP A 134 -1.87 11.37 -4.61
C TRP A 134 -1.00 12.59 -4.99
N GLY A 135 -0.10 13.00 -4.11
CA GLY A 135 0.72 14.22 -4.22
C GLY A 135 0.02 15.48 -3.69
N VAL A 136 -1.08 15.37 -2.96
CA VAL A 136 -1.91 16.50 -2.51
C VAL A 136 -1.25 17.24 -1.34
N GLU A 137 -0.88 18.49 -1.57
CA GLU A 137 -0.06 19.29 -0.63
C GLU A 137 1.38 18.79 -0.50
N ASP A 138 1.94 18.27 -1.59
CA ASP A 138 3.38 18.03 -1.77
C ASP A 138 4.00 17.14 -0.65
N PRO A 139 3.59 15.86 -0.54
CA PRO A 139 3.97 14.98 0.57
C PRO A 139 5.45 14.73 0.72
N ALA A 140 6.25 14.93 -0.33
CA ALA A 140 7.71 14.88 -0.23
C ALA A 140 8.26 15.87 0.83
N THR A 141 7.56 16.98 1.09
CA THR A 141 7.99 18.02 2.02
C THR A 141 7.67 17.74 3.49
N TRP A 142 6.74 16.82 3.79
CA TRP A 142 6.26 16.55 5.15
C TRP A 142 6.14 15.05 5.51
N GLY A 143 5.94 14.20 4.51
CA GLY A 143 5.89 12.74 4.61
C GLY A 143 7.07 12.07 5.33
N PRO A 144 8.33 12.54 5.19
CA PRO A 144 9.46 11.96 5.93
C PRO A 144 9.29 11.97 7.46
N GLY A 145 8.51 12.90 8.00
CA GLY A 145 8.20 12.97 9.44
C GLY A 145 6.98 12.14 9.86
N VAL A 146 6.30 11.47 8.92
CA VAL A 146 4.98 10.87 9.12
C VAL A 146 4.97 9.38 8.78
N GLY A 147 5.57 8.95 7.66
CA GLY A 147 5.56 7.56 7.22
C GLY A 147 6.83 7.14 6.48
N ASN A 148 6.74 5.99 5.82
CA ASN A 148 7.90 5.35 5.17
C ASN A 148 7.91 5.50 3.65
N SER A 149 6.75 5.74 3.04
CA SER A 149 6.62 6.17 1.65
C SER A 149 5.40 7.05 1.48
N TRP A 150 5.38 7.82 0.38
CA TRP A 150 4.24 8.66 0.04
C TRP A 150 4.03 8.75 -1.47
N ARG A 151 2.80 8.55 -1.90
CA ARG A 151 2.39 8.70 -3.30
C ARG A 151 2.65 10.13 -3.74
N THR A 152 3.42 10.32 -4.81
CA THR A 152 3.74 11.66 -5.35
C THR A 152 2.79 12.11 -6.47
N THR A 153 1.90 11.21 -6.89
CA THR A 153 0.99 11.41 -8.02
C THR A 153 -0.35 10.69 -7.81
N GLY A 154 -1.37 11.13 -8.54
CA GLY A 154 -2.56 10.30 -8.80
C GLY A 154 -2.23 8.97 -9.47
N ASP A 155 -3.25 8.13 -9.64
CA ASP A 155 -3.04 6.72 -9.98
C ASP A 155 -2.31 6.53 -11.32
N ILE A 156 -1.50 5.48 -11.35
CA ILE A 156 -0.98 4.88 -12.57
C ILE A 156 -2.11 4.14 -13.31
N ALA A 157 -1.81 3.75 -14.53
CA ALA A 157 -2.64 2.89 -15.37
C ALA A 157 -1.69 2.22 -16.36
N ASP A 158 -2.05 1.02 -16.79
CA ASP A 158 -1.25 0.19 -17.68
C ASP A 158 -1.24 0.71 -19.13
N ASN A 159 -0.54 1.81 -19.35
CA ASN A 159 -0.22 2.38 -20.66
C ASN A 159 0.98 3.33 -20.57
N TRP A 160 1.71 3.45 -21.67
CA TRP A 160 2.95 4.22 -21.75
C TRP A 160 2.82 5.70 -21.36
N GLU A 161 1.76 6.36 -21.83
CA GLU A 161 1.52 7.78 -21.54
C GLU A 161 1.35 8.00 -20.03
N ARG A 162 0.57 7.14 -19.36
CA ARG A 162 0.38 7.26 -17.92
C ARG A 162 1.67 6.95 -17.18
N MET A 163 2.36 5.86 -17.50
CA MET A 163 3.62 5.47 -16.84
C MET A 163 4.67 6.60 -16.92
N THR A 164 4.91 7.14 -18.11
CA THR A 164 5.86 8.26 -18.30
C THR A 164 5.42 9.52 -17.55
N ASN A 165 4.11 9.85 -17.55
CA ASN A 165 3.59 10.97 -16.77
C ASN A 165 3.84 10.84 -15.25
N ARG A 166 3.82 9.61 -14.72
CA ARG A 166 4.10 9.35 -13.30
C ARG A 166 5.58 9.49 -13.00
N ALA A 167 6.43 8.92 -13.85
CA ALA A 167 7.88 9.08 -13.74
C ALA A 167 8.30 10.55 -13.71
N ASP A 168 7.85 11.36 -14.68
CA ASP A 168 8.21 12.77 -14.79
C ASP A 168 7.73 13.60 -13.58
N LYS A 169 6.50 13.35 -13.10
CA LYS A 169 5.96 14.06 -11.93
C LYS A 169 6.65 13.69 -10.63
N ASN A 170 7.19 12.46 -10.55
CA ASN A 170 7.93 11.99 -9.40
C ASN A 170 9.36 12.56 -9.36
N ASP A 171 10.00 12.72 -10.52
CA ASP A 171 11.41 13.12 -10.65
C ASP A 171 11.76 14.42 -9.91
N LYS A 172 10.86 15.42 -9.95
CA LYS A 172 11.06 16.70 -9.24
C LYS A 172 11.24 16.56 -7.72
N TRP A 173 10.84 15.43 -7.13
CA TRP A 173 10.93 15.15 -5.70
C TRP A 173 12.16 14.33 -5.31
N ALA A 174 13.05 14.01 -6.25
CA ALA A 174 14.18 13.10 -6.02
C ALA A 174 15.04 13.47 -4.79
N SER A 175 15.21 14.76 -4.50
CA SER A 175 16.01 15.25 -3.37
C SER A 175 15.41 14.96 -1.99
N TYR A 176 14.13 14.59 -1.91
CA TYR A 176 13.42 14.29 -0.65
C TYR A 176 13.44 12.80 -0.29
N ALA A 177 13.77 11.92 -1.24
CA ALA A 177 13.83 10.48 -1.00
C ALA A 177 15.15 10.08 -0.33
N GLY A 178 15.08 9.14 0.60
CA GLY A 178 16.25 8.58 1.26
C GLY A 178 15.89 7.42 2.20
N PRO A 179 16.89 6.79 2.86
CA PRO A 179 16.65 5.70 3.79
C PRO A 179 15.58 6.05 4.84
N GLY A 180 14.49 5.30 4.82
CA GLY A 180 13.36 5.47 5.74
C GLY A 180 12.16 6.26 5.18
N GLY A 181 12.31 6.95 4.04
CA GLY A 181 11.26 7.75 3.42
C GLY A 181 11.41 7.81 1.89
N TRP A 182 10.49 7.20 1.16
CA TRP A 182 10.58 7.05 -0.29
C TRP A 182 9.42 7.71 -1.03
N ASN A 183 9.73 8.39 -2.13
CA ASN A 183 8.72 8.83 -3.08
C ASN A 183 8.10 7.60 -3.77
N ASP A 184 6.78 7.56 -3.85
CA ASP A 184 6.02 6.47 -4.45
C ASP A 184 5.33 6.95 -5.74
N PRO A 185 5.88 6.65 -6.93
CA PRO A 185 5.24 6.90 -8.22
C PRO A 185 4.12 5.90 -8.58
N ASP A 186 3.64 5.12 -7.61
CA ASP A 186 2.59 4.10 -7.68
C ASP A 186 3.08 2.70 -8.07
N MET A 187 2.17 1.71 -8.01
CA MET A 187 2.45 0.29 -8.23
C MET A 187 2.98 -0.04 -9.63
N LEU A 188 3.69 -1.15 -9.77
CA LEU A 188 4.19 -1.64 -11.04
C LEU A 188 3.05 -2.25 -11.87
N GLU A 189 3.04 -1.92 -13.17
CA GLU A 189 2.06 -2.41 -14.15
C GLU A 189 2.63 -3.57 -15.00
N VAL A 190 3.86 -3.99 -14.71
CA VAL A 190 4.60 -5.02 -15.46
C VAL A 190 3.78 -6.30 -15.57
N GLY A 191 3.45 -6.69 -16.81
CA GLY A 191 2.71 -7.92 -17.10
C GLY A 191 1.19 -7.79 -17.10
N ASN A 192 0.62 -6.58 -17.05
CA ASN A 192 -0.83 -6.36 -17.09
C ASN A 192 -1.43 -6.32 -18.53
N GLY A 193 -0.59 -6.24 -19.56
CA GLY A 193 -0.91 -6.43 -20.97
C GLY A 193 -1.18 -5.17 -21.79
N GLY A 194 -1.14 -3.99 -21.18
CA GLY A 194 -1.38 -2.68 -21.80
C GLY A 194 -0.16 -1.95 -22.31
N MET A 195 1.05 -2.45 -22.05
CA MET A 195 2.33 -1.95 -22.57
C MET A 195 3.15 -3.06 -23.24
N THR A 196 4.11 -2.68 -24.10
CA THR A 196 5.06 -3.65 -24.69
C THR A 196 6.11 -4.10 -23.66
N ASN A 197 6.81 -5.19 -23.96
CA ASN A 197 7.89 -5.68 -23.08
C ASN A 197 9.03 -4.65 -22.92
N GLU A 198 9.33 -3.86 -23.94
CA GLU A 198 10.31 -2.76 -23.89
C GLU A 198 9.83 -1.62 -22.99
N GLU A 199 8.54 -1.30 -23.07
CA GLU A 199 7.91 -0.30 -22.22
C GLU A 199 7.90 -0.76 -20.76
N TYR A 200 7.56 -2.01 -20.48
CA TYR A 200 7.65 -2.59 -19.14
C TYR A 200 9.08 -2.65 -18.60
N ARG A 201 10.06 -2.98 -19.43
CA ARG A 201 11.47 -2.95 -19.03
C ARG A 201 11.90 -1.54 -18.64
N SER A 202 11.43 -0.54 -19.38
CA SER A 202 11.68 0.88 -19.08
C SER A 202 10.99 1.29 -17.77
N HIS A 203 9.71 0.93 -17.60
CA HIS A 203 8.93 1.13 -16.38
C HIS A 203 9.68 0.60 -15.14
N PHE A 204 10.00 -0.70 -15.14
CA PHE A 204 10.69 -1.33 -14.02
C PHE A 204 12.06 -0.70 -13.75
N SER A 205 12.84 -0.43 -14.80
CA SER A 205 14.17 0.18 -14.68
C SER A 205 14.11 1.57 -14.08
N ILE A 206 13.14 2.41 -14.48
CA ILE A 206 12.97 3.77 -13.97
C ILE A 206 12.52 3.75 -12.51
N TRP A 207 11.56 2.88 -12.14
CA TRP A 207 11.12 2.73 -10.75
C TRP A 207 12.28 2.31 -9.84
N ALA A 208 13.06 1.32 -10.27
CA ALA A 208 14.25 0.87 -9.55
C ALA A 208 15.31 1.99 -9.45
N LEU A 209 15.54 2.74 -10.52
CA LEU A 209 16.47 3.87 -10.54
C LEU A 209 16.02 5.01 -9.61
N ALA A 210 14.72 5.29 -9.55
CA ALA A 210 14.12 6.34 -8.72
C ALA A 210 13.98 5.96 -7.25
N LYS A 211 14.32 4.71 -6.88
CA LYS A 211 14.17 4.15 -5.52
C LYS A 211 12.69 4.17 -5.07
N ALA A 212 11.80 3.95 -6.04
CA ALA A 212 10.39 3.73 -5.78
C ALA A 212 10.16 2.41 -5.04
N PRO A 213 9.09 2.27 -4.25
CA PRO A 213 8.58 0.97 -3.85
C PRO A 213 8.30 0.09 -5.10
N LEU A 214 8.88 -1.11 -5.15
CA LEU A 214 8.65 -2.08 -6.23
C LEU A 214 7.52 -3.03 -5.84
N ILE A 215 6.28 -2.56 -5.97
CA ILE A 215 5.07 -3.33 -5.65
C ILE A 215 4.50 -3.90 -6.95
N LEU A 216 4.59 -5.22 -7.14
CA LEU A 216 4.04 -5.91 -8.33
C LEU A 216 2.51 -5.81 -8.36
N GLY A 217 1.94 -5.36 -9.48
CA GLY A 217 0.49 -5.21 -9.66
C GLY A 217 -0.17 -6.29 -10.54
N CYS A 218 0.59 -7.24 -11.11
CA CYS A 218 0.07 -8.28 -11.99
C CYS A 218 -0.26 -9.60 -11.27
N ASP A 219 -0.91 -10.53 -11.99
CA ASP A 219 -1.14 -11.88 -11.47
C ASP A 219 0.14 -12.72 -11.49
N ILE A 220 0.88 -12.66 -10.38
CA ILE A 220 2.12 -13.42 -10.18
C ILE A 220 1.95 -14.95 -10.21
N ARG A 221 0.72 -15.48 -10.25
CA ARG A 221 0.44 -16.92 -10.36
C ARG A 221 0.55 -17.41 -11.80
N SER A 222 0.48 -16.49 -12.77
CA SER A 222 0.43 -16.77 -14.20
C SER A 222 1.28 -15.80 -15.02
N MET A 223 2.42 -15.34 -14.49
CA MET A 223 3.39 -14.56 -15.28
C MET A 223 3.94 -15.41 -16.41
N ASP A 224 4.03 -14.83 -17.60
CA ASP A 224 4.83 -15.40 -18.68
C ASP A 224 6.34 -15.20 -18.43
N LEU A 225 7.16 -15.81 -19.28
CA LEU A 225 8.61 -15.77 -19.14
C LEU A 225 9.17 -14.35 -19.31
N ASP A 226 8.58 -13.56 -20.21
CA ASP A 226 9.04 -12.19 -20.47
C ASP A 226 8.77 -11.30 -19.26
N THR A 227 7.59 -11.39 -18.66
CA THR A 227 7.22 -10.69 -17.42
C THR A 227 8.11 -11.10 -16.27
N HIS A 228 8.40 -12.40 -16.10
CA HIS A 228 9.26 -12.89 -15.02
C HIS A 228 10.73 -12.48 -15.19
N GLN A 229 11.18 -12.27 -16.43
CA GLN A 229 12.54 -11.82 -16.73
C GLN A 229 12.77 -10.33 -16.43
N ILE A 230 11.72 -9.51 -16.49
CA ILE A 230 11.77 -8.07 -16.18
C ILE A 230 11.87 -7.89 -14.66
#